data_AF-A0A4Q5YFL8-F1
#
_entry.id   AF-A0A4Q5YFL8-F1
#
_cell.length_a   1.000
_cell.length_b   1.000
_cell.length_c   1.000
_cell.angle_alpha   90.00
_cell.angle_beta   90.00
_cell.angle_gamma   90.00
#
_symmetry.space_group_name_H-M   'P 1'
#
loop_
_entity.id
_entity.type
_entity.pdbx_description
1 polymer ?
#
loop_
_entity_poly.entity_id
_entity_poly.type
_entity_poly.pdbx_seq_one_letter_code
_entity_poly.pdbx_strand_id
1 'polypeptide(L)' 'MKDLKHLEVWFVTGSQHLYGEETLKQVAAHSQEIATYLDNNKSIPVRVVYKPTVKSPEEIY' A
#
# COMPACT_ATOMS: atom_id res chain seq x y z
N MET A 1 -18.80 16.81 12.29
CA MET A 1 -17.83 16.11 11.41
C MET A 1 -17.75 14.66 11.85
N LYS A 2 -17.71 13.69 10.93
CA LYS A 2 -17.47 12.28 11.27
C LYS A 2 -16.02 12.13 11.72
N ASP A 3 -15.79 11.36 12.79
CA ASP A 3 -14.43 10.98 13.18
C ASP A 3 -13.91 9.91 12.22
N LEU A 4 -12.96 10.31 11.38
CA LEU A 4 -12.37 9.44 10.35
C LEU A 4 -11.09 8.74 10.85
N LYS A 5 -10.55 9.12 12.02
CA LYS A 5 -9.26 8.59 12.52
C LYS A 5 -9.31 7.11 12.89
N HIS A 6 -10.52 6.58 13.05
CA HIS A 6 -10.77 5.16 13.32
C HIS A 6 -10.94 4.33 12.04
N LEU A 7 -10.97 4.96 10.87
CA LEU A 7 -11.06 4.28 9.58
C LEU A 7 -9.67 4.05 8.99
N GLU A 8 -9.57 2.99 8.20
CA GLU A 8 -8.36 2.63 7.47
C GLU A 8 -8.63 2.66 5.96
N VAL A 9 -7.63 3.10 5.21
CA VAL A 9 -7.54 2.91 3.77
C VAL A 9 -6.34 2.03 3.49
N TRP A 10 -6.52 1.02 2.65
CA TRP A 10 -5.45 0.10 2.30
C TRP A 10 -4.69 0.60 1.06
N PHE A 11 -3.38 0.73 1.20
CA PHE A 11 -2.48 1.03 0.09
C PHE A 11 -2.03 -0.30 -0.52
N VAL A 12 -2.68 -0.68 -1.63
CA VAL A 12 -2.40 -1.91 -2.37
C VAL A 12 -1.67 -1.55 -3.65
N THR A 13 -0.55 -2.22 -3.91
CA THR A 13 0.22 -2.03 -5.14
C THR A 13 0.17 -3.27 -6.00
N GLY A 14 -0.23 -3.12 -7.27
CA GLY A 14 -0.22 -4.20 -8.25
C GLY A 14 1.11 -4.27 -9.01
N SER A 15 1.55 -5.49 -9.31
CA SER A 15 2.69 -5.77 -10.18
C SER A 15 2.48 -7.11 -10.90
N GLN A 16 3.55 -7.68 -11.49
CA GLN A 16 3.51 -8.96 -12.20
C GLN A 16 4.79 -9.76 -11.97
N HIS A 17 4.68 -11.09 -11.88
CA HIS A 17 5.83 -11.99 -11.73
C HIS A 17 6.84 -11.90 -12.90
N LEU A 18 6.40 -11.46 -14.07
CA LEU A 18 7.22 -11.33 -15.28
C LEU A 18 8.38 -10.33 -15.13
N TYR A 19 8.34 -9.46 -14.11
CA TYR A 19 9.38 -8.46 -13.87
C TYR A 19 10.55 -8.97 -13.02
N GLY A 20 10.45 -10.17 -12.44
CA GLY A 20 11.51 -10.76 -11.62
C GLY A 20 11.58 -10.23 -10.18
N GLU A 21 12.22 -11.01 -9.31
CA GLU A 21 12.25 -10.79 -7.86
C GLU A 21 12.85 -9.45 -7.44
N GLU A 22 13.91 -9.00 -8.11
CA GLU A 22 14.58 -7.75 -7.76
C GLU A 22 13.66 -6.53 -7.97
N THR A 23 12.96 -6.49 -9.10
CA THR A 23 11.97 -5.44 -9.37
C THR A 23 10.81 -5.50 -8.38
N LEU A 24 10.33 -6.70 -8.03
CA LEU A 24 9.26 -6.87 -7.04
C LEU A 24 9.66 -6.39 -5.65
N LYS A 25 10.91 -6.60 -5.22
CA LYS A 25 11.44 -6.07 -3.96
C LYS A 25 11.50 -4.55 -3.96
N GLN A 26 11.95 -3.94 -5.05
CA GLN A 26 11.98 -2.48 -5.19
C GLN A 26 10.57 -1.88 -5.14
N VAL A 27 9.60 -2.52 -5.83
CA VAL A 27 8.19 -2.11 -5.77
C VAL A 27 7.66 -2.19 -4.35
N ALA A 28 7.90 -3.29 -3.64
CA ALA A 28 7.47 -3.43 -2.24
C ALA A 28 8.08 -2.36 -1.33
N ALA A 29 9.38 -2.08 -1.47
CA ALA A 29 10.08 -1.07 -0.68
C ALA A 29 9.51 0.34 -0.90
N HIS A 30 9.36 0.76 -2.15
CA HIS A 30 8.78 2.07 -2.48
C HIS A 30 7.33 2.18 -2.03
N SER A 31 6.54 1.11 -2.17
CA SER A 31 5.13 1.10 -1.78
C SER A 31 4.97 1.26 -0.27
N GLN A 32 5.84 0.63 0.52
CA GLN A 32 5.87 0.79 1.96
C GLN A 32 6.31 2.22 2.37
N GLU A 33 7.29 2.80 1.70
CA GLU A 33 7.72 4.19 1.94
C GLU A 33 6.58 5.18 1.66
N ILE A 34 5.90 5.04 0.53
CA ILE A 34 4.75 5.89 0.16
C ILE A 34 3.62 5.75 1.18
N ALA A 35 3.23 4.52 1.53
CA ALA A 35 2.16 4.30 2.50
C ALA A 35 2.51 4.92 3.87
N THR A 36 3.76 4.78 4.31
CA THR A 36 4.25 5.37 5.57
C THR A 36 4.23 6.91 5.51
N TYR A 37 4.64 7.50 4.39
CA TYR A 37 4.57 8.95 4.21
C TYR A 37 3.12 9.45 4.29
N LEU A 38 2.20 8.76 3.63
CA LEU A 38 0.78 9.12 3.62
C LEU A 38 0.15 8.97 5.01
N ASP A 39 0.43 7.88 5.73
CA ASP A 39 -0.10 7.65 7.09
C ASP A 39 0.37 8.73 8.08
N ASN A 40 1.60 9.22 7.92
CA ASN A 40 2.15 10.28 8.77
C ASN A 40 1.69 11.70 8.37
N ASN A 41 0.98 11.86 7.25
CA ASN A 41 0.55 13.17 6.78
C ASN A 41 -0.70 13.65 7.51
N LYS A 42 -0.55 14.72 8.31
CA LYS A 42 -1.65 15.31 9.10
C LYS A 42 -2.84 15.82 8.28
N SER A 43 -2.69 16.03 6.97
CA SER A 43 -3.79 16.41 6.09
C SER A 43 -4.68 15.22 5.71
N ILE A 44 -4.22 13.98 5.92
CA ILE A 44 -4.97 12.75 5.64
C ILE A 44 -5.68 12.32 6.93
N PRO A 45 -7.03 12.34 6.98
CA PRO A 45 -7.77 12.15 8.23
C PRO A 45 -8.06 10.68 8.58
N VAL A 46 -7.48 9.73 7.85
CA VAL A 46 -7.65 8.27 7.99
C VAL A 46 -6.28 7.61 8.12
N ARG A 47 -6.23 6.39 8.70
CA ARG A 47 -5.00 5.59 8.70
C ARG A 47 -4.74 5.01 7.32
N VAL A 48 -3.49 5.02 6.87
CA VAL A 48 -3.07 4.41 5.61
C VAL A 48 -2.28 3.15 5.91
N VAL A 49 -2.81 2.00 5.53
CA VAL A 49 -2.23 0.68 5.84
C VAL A 49 -1.65 0.07 4.59
N TYR A 50 -0.33 -0.13 4.58
CA TYR A 50 0.35 -0.87 3.52
C TYR A 50 -0.14 -2.32 3.46
N LYS A 51 -0.39 -2.81 2.23
CA LYS A 51 -0.62 -4.22 1.94
C LYS A 51 0.45 -4.74 0.96
N PRO A 52 0.87 -6.01 1.09
CA PRO A 52 1.87 -6.59 0.19
C PRO A 52 1.52 -6.42 -1.29
N THR A 53 2.55 -6.27 -2.13
CA THR A 53 2.39 -6.17 -3.58
C THR A 53 1.68 -7.41 -4.14
N VAL A 54 0.56 -7.21 -4.80
CA VAL A 54 -0.23 -8.27 -5.44
C VAL A 54 0.22 -8.45 -6.90
N LYS A 55 0.26 -9.70 -7.34
CA LYS A 55 0.90 -10.14 -8.59
C LYS A 55 0.06 -11.16 -9.37
N SER A 56 -1.00 -11.67 -8.76
CA SER A 56 -1.95 -12.60 -9.38
C SER A 56 -3.39 -12.30 -8.95
N PRO A 57 -4.40 -12.81 -9.68
CA PRO A 57 -5.80 -12.66 -9.28
C PRO A 57 -6.09 -13.22 -7.88
N GLU A 58 -5.48 -14.35 -7.51
CA GLU A 58 -5.66 -15.01 -6.21
C GLU A 58 -5.11 -14.17 -5.04
N GLU A 59 -4.14 -13.30 -5.30
CA GLU A 59 -3.63 -12.37 -4.30
C GLU A 59 -4.55 -11.13 -4.11
N ILE A 60 -5.54 -10.93 -5.00
CA ILE A 60 -6.48 -9.79 -4.98
C ILE A 60 -7.82 -10.17 -4.37
N TYR A 61 -8.33 -11.37 -4.66
CA TYR A 61 -9.62 -11.89 -4.18
C TYR A 61 -9.52 -12.44 -2.75
#